data_AF-A0A7S3YJG2-F1
#
_entry.id   AF-A0A7S3YJG2-F1
#
_cell.length_a   1.000
_cell.length_b   1.000
_cell.length_c   1.000
_cell.angle_alpha   90.00
_cell.angle_beta   90.00
_cell.angle_gamma   90.00
#
_symmetry.space_group_name_H-M   'P 1'
#
loop_
_entity.id
_entity.type
_entity.pdbx_description
1 polymer ?
#
loop_
_entity_poly.entity_id
_entity_poly.type
_entity_poly.pdbx_seq_one_letter_code
_entity_poly.pdbx_strand_id
1 'polypeptide(L)'
;MKRSRNFFFRAKVQKKKKHDEEKAEKAEDIMAADDGKRATNHTNAGVSNFRSMYVSLAPPKKDCVRFFRQENVDYVQYSCHGQEAHFIAQRFYKTPSVVKQVKGLPSLTVSQKMFANISSALLGDLSSVEIWHKLGKQPGALWKIRARATPGDRRALEAELPAWVLEGAP
;
A
#
# COMPACT_ATOMS: atom_id res chain seq x y z
N MET A 1 32.95 6.73 -69.48
CA MET A 1 33.75 5.75 -68.69
C MET A 1 32.97 5.34 -67.46
N LYS A 2 32.82 4.02 -67.26
CA LYS A 2 32.09 3.33 -66.18
C LYS A 2 32.87 3.39 -64.85
N ARG A 3 32.15 3.38 -63.71
CA ARG A 3 32.37 2.57 -62.47
C ARG A 3 31.79 3.32 -61.25
N SER A 4 30.70 2.83 -60.68
CA SER A 4 30.66 1.85 -59.57
C SER A 4 30.42 2.54 -58.22
N ARG A 5 29.16 2.57 -57.77
CA ARG A 5 28.76 2.85 -56.38
C ARG A 5 27.68 1.86 -55.94
N ASN A 6 27.97 0.57 -56.05
CA ASN A 6 27.01 -0.49 -55.68
C ASN A 6 27.63 -1.57 -54.79
N PHE A 7 28.43 -1.17 -53.79
CA PHE A 7 29.02 -2.15 -52.86
C PHE A 7 28.86 -1.82 -51.36
N PHE A 8 28.49 -0.58 -50.99
CA PHE A 8 28.48 -0.18 -49.57
C PHE A 8 27.14 -0.33 -48.84
N PHE A 9 26.03 -0.61 -49.54
CA PHE A 9 24.71 -0.65 -48.91
C PHE A 9 24.33 -2.01 -48.32
N ARG A 10 24.97 -3.10 -48.74
CA ARG A 10 24.58 -4.47 -48.36
C ARG A 10 25.26 -4.98 -47.08
N ALA A 11 26.34 -4.35 -46.62
CA ALA A 11 27.08 -4.77 -45.43
C ALA A 11 26.56 -4.16 -44.11
N LYS A 12 25.82 -3.03 -44.15
CA LYS A 12 25.27 -2.40 -42.94
C LYS A 12 23.95 -2.99 -42.47
N VAL A 13 23.23 -3.72 -43.32
CA VAL A 13 21.91 -4.31 -42.98
C VAL A 13 22.07 -5.64 -42.24
N GLN A 14 23.15 -6.40 -42.47
CA GLN A 14 23.33 -7.70 -41.82
C GLN A 14 23.93 -7.64 -40.41
N LYS A 15 24.62 -6.56 -40.02
CA LYS A 15 25.16 -6.40 -38.65
C LYS A 15 24.13 -5.91 -37.62
N LYS A 16 22.99 -5.39 -38.06
CA LYS A 16 21.93 -4.91 -37.14
C LYS A 16 20.97 -6.02 -36.72
N LYS A 17 20.71 -7.00 -37.59
CA LYS A 17 19.82 -8.13 -37.29
C LYS A 17 20.38 -9.15 -36.29
N LYS A 18 21.71 -9.27 -36.16
CA LYS A 18 22.34 -10.28 -35.29
C LYS A 18 22.49 -9.84 -33.82
N HIS A 19 22.28 -8.56 -33.51
CA HIS A 19 22.40 -8.03 -32.15
C HIS A 19 21.04 -7.93 -31.44
N ASP A 20 19.94 -8.06 -32.19
CA ASP A 20 18.58 -7.95 -31.65
C ASP A 20 18.00 -9.33 -31.22
N GLU A 21 18.56 -10.46 -31.69
CA GLU A 21 18.13 -11.81 -31.26
C GLU A 21 18.83 -12.30 -29.98
N GLU A 22 20.06 -11.89 -29.69
CA GLU A 22 20.81 -12.30 -28.47
C GLU A 22 20.35 -11.56 -27.19
N LYS A 23 19.56 -10.47 -27.34
CA LYS A 23 18.97 -9.73 -26.22
C LYS A 23 17.62 -10.26 -25.75
N ALA A 24 16.95 -11.10 -26.55
CA ALA A 24 15.64 -11.64 -26.22
C ALA A 24 15.74 -12.87 -25.31
N GLU A 25 16.79 -13.69 -25.44
CA GLU A 25 16.93 -14.95 -24.69
C GLU A 25 17.45 -14.74 -23.24
N LYS A 26 18.03 -13.57 -22.92
CA LYS A 26 18.43 -13.21 -21.54
C LYS A 26 17.31 -12.56 -20.71
N ALA A 27 16.12 -12.36 -21.28
CA ALA A 27 15.02 -11.71 -20.59
C ALA A 27 14.10 -12.67 -19.81
N GLU A 28 14.16 -13.98 -20.08
CA GLU A 28 13.26 -14.95 -19.44
C GLU A 28 13.84 -15.62 -18.18
N ASP A 29 15.15 -15.51 -17.94
CA ASP A 29 15.82 -16.15 -16.80
C ASP A 29 15.97 -15.25 -15.55
N ILE A 30 15.38 -14.04 -15.57
CA ILE A 30 15.41 -13.07 -14.45
C ILE A 30 14.06 -13.03 -13.67
N MET A 31 13.20 -14.05 -13.84
CA MET A 31 11.88 -14.09 -13.18
C MET A 31 11.80 -14.93 -11.90
N ALA A 32 12.91 -15.42 -11.33
CA ALA A 32 12.88 -16.33 -10.18
C ALA A 32 13.51 -15.81 -8.87
N ALA A 33 13.81 -14.52 -8.72
CA ALA A 33 14.36 -14.00 -7.46
C ALA A 33 14.04 -12.51 -7.21
N ASP A 34 12.81 -12.17 -6.82
CA ASP A 34 12.54 -10.89 -6.16
C ASP A 34 11.40 -10.99 -5.13
N ASP A 35 11.55 -11.90 -4.17
CA ASP A 35 10.70 -11.96 -2.95
C ASP A 35 11.36 -11.23 -1.76
N GLY A 36 12.09 -10.15 -2.02
CA GLY A 36 12.93 -9.57 -0.97
C GLY A 36 13.45 -8.17 -1.21
N LYS A 37 12.62 -7.22 -1.68
CA LYS A 37 12.71 -5.77 -1.38
C LYS A 37 11.68 -4.98 -2.20
N ARG A 38 10.42 -4.94 -1.73
CA ARG A 38 9.47 -3.91 -2.18
C ARG A 38 8.91 -3.11 -1.01
N ALA A 39 9.81 -2.45 -0.29
CA ALA A 39 9.48 -1.20 0.38
C ALA A 39 9.46 -0.11 -0.68
N THR A 40 8.40 -0.06 -1.50
CA THR A 40 8.16 1.12 -2.33
C THR A 40 7.76 2.26 -1.41
N ASN A 41 8.74 2.98 -0.90
CA ASN A 41 8.57 4.31 -0.32
C ASN A 41 8.03 5.23 -1.44
N HIS A 42 6.72 5.21 -1.66
CA HIS A 42 6.06 6.28 -2.40
C HIS A 42 6.10 7.52 -1.49
N THR A 43 7.19 8.27 -1.61
CA THR A 43 7.30 9.59 -1.02
C THR A 43 6.42 10.53 -1.84
N ASN A 44 5.15 10.65 -1.46
CA ASN A 44 4.22 11.61 -2.05
C ASN A 44 4.57 13.04 -1.58
N ALA A 45 5.80 13.48 -1.87
CA ALA A 45 6.29 14.83 -1.62
C ALA A 45 5.34 15.83 -2.31
N GLY A 46 4.49 16.50 -1.53
CA GLY A 46 3.72 17.66 -2.00
C GLY A 46 2.20 17.48 -2.13
N VAL A 47 1.60 16.35 -1.76
CA VAL A 47 0.13 16.24 -1.82
C VAL A 47 -0.51 16.81 -0.56
N SER A 48 -0.84 18.11 -0.60
CA SER A 48 -1.54 18.84 0.49
C SER A 48 -2.89 18.19 0.89
N ASN A 49 -3.49 17.39 0.00
CA ASN A 49 -4.80 16.76 0.23
C ASN A 49 -4.74 15.22 0.35
N PHE A 50 -5.12 14.70 1.53
CA PHE A 50 -5.21 13.26 1.84
C PHE A 50 -5.87 12.42 0.74
N ARG A 51 -6.93 12.93 0.11
CA ARG A 51 -7.63 12.21 -0.97
C ARG A 51 -6.71 11.87 -2.13
N SER A 52 -5.96 12.87 -2.62
CA SER A 52 -5.07 12.68 -3.77
C SER A 52 -3.94 11.70 -3.42
N MET A 53 -3.44 11.77 -2.19
CA MET A 53 -2.49 10.80 -1.65
C MET A 53 -3.10 9.39 -1.66
N TYR A 54 -4.27 9.19 -1.06
CA TYR A 54 -4.94 7.89 -1.00
C TYR A 54 -5.21 7.29 -2.38
N VAL A 55 -5.70 8.09 -3.34
CA VAL A 55 -5.96 7.64 -4.72
C VAL A 55 -4.67 7.29 -5.46
N SER A 56 -3.55 7.95 -5.15
CA SER A 56 -2.25 7.62 -5.74
C SER A 56 -1.59 6.38 -5.14
N LEU A 57 -2.07 5.86 -4.00
CA LEU A 57 -1.53 4.65 -3.42
C LEU A 57 -1.88 3.46 -4.32
N ALA A 58 -0.92 2.55 -4.50
CA ALA A 58 -1.20 1.26 -5.12
C ALA A 58 -2.37 0.58 -4.37
N PRO A 59 -3.26 -0.16 -5.05
CA PRO A 59 -4.32 -0.92 -4.38
C PRO A 59 -3.75 -1.77 -3.23
N PRO A 60 -4.54 -2.03 -2.17
CA PRO A 60 -4.12 -2.98 -1.14
C PRO A 60 -3.76 -4.31 -1.78
N LYS A 61 -2.82 -5.04 -1.16
CA LYS A 61 -2.66 -6.45 -1.51
C LYS A 61 -3.99 -7.18 -1.28
N LYS A 62 -4.20 -8.28 -1.99
CA LYS A 62 -5.36 -9.15 -1.76
C LYS A 62 -5.46 -9.47 -0.25
N ASP A 63 -6.67 -9.39 0.30
CA ASP A 63 -6.96 -9.66 1.71
C ASP A 63 -6.17 -8.77 2.70
N CYS A 64 -5.87 -7.53 2.32
CA CYS A 64 -5.19 -6.55 3.17
C CYS A 64 -6.07 -5.33 3.44
N VAL A 65 -6.24 -4.97 4.71
CA VAL A 65 -6.97 -3.77 5.13
C VAL A 65 -6.00 -2.70 5.61
N ARG A 66 -6.13 -1.48 5.10
CA ARG A 66 -5.32 -0.33 5.51
C ARG A 66 -6.04 0.55 6.52
N PHE A 67 -5.35 0.83 7.62
CA PHE A 67 -5.77 1.80 8.61
C PHE A 67 -4.80 2.97 8.65
N PHE A 68 -5.35 4.18 8.71
CA PHE A 68 -4.63 5.43 8.85
C PHE A 68 -4.81 5.92 10.27
N ARG A 69 -3.73 5.89 11.05
CA ARG A 69 -3.72 6.40 12.42
C ARG A 69 -3.77 7.91 12.40
N GLN A 70 -4.71 8.46 13.14
CA GLN A 70 -4.87 9.88 13.37
C GLN A 70 -4.75 10.13 14.86
N GLU A 71 -3.79 10.97 15.22
CA GLU A 71 -3.52 11.37 16.59
C GLU A 71 -4.10 12.76 16.81
N ASN A 72 -5.08 12.84 17.70
CA ASN A 72 -5.59 14.10 18.24
C ASN A 72 -4.90 14.37 19.58
N VAL A 73 -5.18 15.53 20.18
CA VAL A 73 -4.56 15.94 21.45
C VAL A 73 -4.89 14.94 22.57
N ASP A 74 -6.15 14.52 22.66
CA ASP A 74 -6.63 13.74 23.81
C ASP A 74 -6.82 12.24 23.50
N TYR A 75 -6.83 11.86 22.21
CA TYR A 75 -7.13 10.49 21.82
C TYR A 75 -6.54 10.11 20.46
N VAL A 76 -6.38 8.81 20.27
CA VAL A 76 -5.93 8.21 19.01
C VAL A 76 -7.10 7.49 18.35
N GLN A 77 -7.30 7.76 17.07
CA GLN A 77 -8.31 7.10 16.25
C GLN A 77 -7.69 6.50 14.99
N TYR A 78 -8.35 5.50 14.44
CA TYR A 78 -7.95 4.86 13.19
C TYR A 78 -9.03 5.08 12.16
N SER A 79 -8.62 5.25 10.90
CA SER A 79 -9.56 5.43 9.79
C SER A 79 -9.26 4.46 8.67
N CYS A 80 -10.30 3.87 8.08
CA CYS A 80 -10.22 3.11 6.85
C CYS A 80 -11.09 3.80 5.80
N HIS A 81 -10.73 3.63 4.53
CA HIS A 81 -11.35 4.35 3.41
C HIS A 81 -11.67 3.37 2.28
N GLY A 82 -12.49 3.80 1.32
CA GLY A 82 -12.76 3.02 0.11
C GLY A 82 -13.67 1.82 0.36
N GLN A 83 -13.35 0.71 -0.30
CA GLN A 83 -14.11 -0.54 -0.21
C GLN A 83 -13.93 -1.19 1.16
N GLU A 84 -12.75 -1.02 1.76
CA GLU A 84 -12.43 -1.52 3.09
C GLU A 84 -13.33 -0.89 4.15
N ALA A 85 -13.65 0.40 4.03
CA ALA A 85 -14.59 1.06 4.94
C ALA A 85 -15.97 0.40 4.94
N HIS A 86 -16.49 0.05 3.76
CA HIS A 86 -17.77 -0.65 3.62
C HIS A 86 -17.70 -2.08 4.13
N PHE A 87 -16.61 -2.80 3.83
CA PHE A 87 -16.37 -4.14 4.32
C PHE A 87 -16.37 -4.20 5.85
N ILE A 88 -15.61 -3.31 6.51
CA ILE A 88 -15.56 -3.23 7.97
C ILE A 88 -16.92 -2.82 8.56
N ALA A 89 -17.62 -1.86 7.95
CA ALA A 89 -18.94 -1.44 8.38
C ALA A 89 -19.95 -2.60 8.37
N GLN A 90 -20.01 -3.35 7.27
CA GLN A 90 -20.89 -4.51 7.16
C GLN A 90 -20.49 -5.63 8.13
N ARG A 91 -19.20 -5.89 8.28
CA ARG A 91 -18.71 -7.00 9.09
C ARG A 91 -18.84 -6.76 10.59
N PHE A 92 -18.45 -5.59 11.09
CA PHE A 92 -18.35 -5.32 12.53
C PHE A 92 -19.50 -4.48 13.07
N TYR A 93 -19.99 -3.51 12.30
CA TYR A 93 -21.08 -2.62 12.72
C TYR A 93 -22.45 -3.08 12.26
N LYS A 94 -22.51 -4.01 11.29
CA LYS A 94 -23.76 -4.52 10.69
C LYS A 94 -24.64 -3.44 10.07
N THR A 95 -24.09 -2.26 9.80
CA THR A 95 -24.80 -1.14 9.18
C THR A 95 -23.87 -0.32 8.30
N PRO A 96 -24.29 0.09 7.10
CA PRO A 96 -23.50 0.99 6.25
C PRO A 96 -23.52 2.44 6.76
N SER A 97 -24.45 2.80 7.65
CA SER A 97 -24.64 4.18 8.12
C SER A 97 -23.46 4.77 8.91
N VAL A 98 -22.54 3.92 9.38
CA VAL A 98 -21.30 4.37 10.03
C VAL A 98 -20.26 4.91 9.03
N VAL A 99 -20.41 4.61 7.74
CA VAL A 99 -19.51 5.11 6.69
C VAL A 99 -19.91 6.54 6.32
N LYS A 100 -18.96 7.46 6.46
CA LYS A 100 -19.14 8.89 6.15
C LYS A 100 -18.36 9.27 4.90
N GLN A 101 -18.85 10.27 4.17
CA GLN A 101 -18.10 10.88 3.07
C GLN A 101 -17.12 11.92 3.63
N VAL A 102 -15.83 11.58 3.67
CA VAL A 102 -14.78 12.49 4.14
C VAL A 102 -13.90 12.84 2.96
N LYS A 103 -13.86 14.12 2.59
CA LYS A 103 -13.10 14.62 1.43
C LYS A 103 -13.47 13.89 0.12
N GLY A 104 -14.72 13.48 -0.03
CA GLY A 104 -15.20 12.73 -1.20
C GLY A 104 -14.74 11.27 -1.27
N LEU A 105 -14.34 10.68 -0.14
CA LEU A 105 -14.05 9.25 -0.01
C LEU A 105 -14.97 8.64 1.07
N PRO A 106 -15.54 7.44 0.82
CA PRO A 106 -16.20 6.67 1.86
C PRO A 106 -15.17 6.32 2.93
N SER A 107 -15.47 6.67 4.17
CA SER A 107 -14.53 6.64 5.27
C SER A 107 -15.21 6.15 6.54
N LEU A 108 -14.53 5.28 7.28
CA LEU A 108 -14.98 4.79 8.57
C LEU A 108 -13.87 5.07 9.59
N THR A 109 -14.23 5.80 10.64
CA THR A 109 -13.34 6.12 11.77
C THR A 109 -13.73 5.25 12.96
N VAL A 110 -12.73 4.63 13.59
CA VAL A 110 -12.90 3.71 14.71
C VAL A 110 -12.00 4.12 15.87
N SER A 111 -12.46 3.84 17.09
CA SER A 111 -11.66 4.03 18.30
C SER A 111 -10.50 3.03 18.35
N GLN A 112 -9.52 3.30 19.21
CA GLN A 112 -8.37 2.41 19.40
C GLN A 112 -8.77 1.00 19.89
N LYS A 113 -9.76 0.91 20.82
CA LYS A 113 -10.32 -0.37 21.28
C LYS A 113 -10.97 -1.14 20.13
N MET A 114 -11.81 -0.47 19.34
CA MET A 114 -12.48 -1.10 18.21
C MET A 114 -11.48 -1.53 17.12
N PHE A 115 -10.45 -0.72 16.86
CA PHE A 115 -9.37 -1.06 15.94
C PHE A 115 -8.63 -2.34 16.38
N ALA A 116 -8.33 -2.51 17.66
CA ALA A 116 -7.71 -3.73 18.18
C ALA A 116 -8.59 -4.96 17.94
N ASN A 117 -9.89 -4.86 18.25
CA ASN A 117 -10.85 -5.94 18.03
C ASN A 117 -10.98 -6.30 16.54
N ILE A 118 -11.10 -5.29 15.67
CA ILE A 118 -11.17 -5.48 14.23
C ILE A 118 -9.90 -6.15 13.72
N SER A 119 -8.73 -5.65 14.09
CA SER A 119 -7.45 -6.17 13.61
C SER A 119 -7.22 -7.61 14.04
N SER A 120 -7.52 -7.95 15.30
CA SER A 120 -7.45 -9.32 15.80
C SER A 120 -8.36 -10.28 15.04
N ALA A 121 -9.58 -9.85 14.72
CA ALA A 121 -10.53 -10.63 13.94
C ALA A 121 -10.09 -10.79 12.47
N LEU A 122 -9.59 -9.72 11.84
CA LEU A 122 -9.05 -9.78 10.47
C LEU A 122 -7.88 -10.75 10.37
N LEU A 123 -6.95 -10.68 11.32
CA LEU A 123 -5.79 -11.57 11.37
C LEU A 123 -6.19 -13.02 11.66
N GLY A 124 -7.33 -13.25 12.33
CA GLY A 124 -7.90 -14.59 12.50
C GLY A 124 -8.45 -15.17 11.19
N ASP A 125 -8.96 -14.31 10.31
CA ASP A 125 -9.52 -14.67 9.00
C ASP A 125 -8.47 -14.66 7.86
N LEU A 126 -7.21 -14.85 8.20
CA LEU A 126 -6.09 -14.84 7.26
C LEU A 126 -5.91 -13.51 6.49
N SER A 127 -6.53 -12.42 6.95
CA SER A 127 -6.35 -11.09 6.36
C SER A 127 -5.17 -10.35 7.00
N SER A 128 -4.44 -9.56 6.21
CA SER A 128 -3.35 -8.71 6.68
C SER A 128 -3.84 -7.30 7.04
N VAL A 129 -3.11 -6.64 7.93
CA VAL A 129 -3.41 -5.28 8.39
C VAL A 129 -2.19 -4.39 8.19
N GLU A 130 -2.38 -3.22 7.59
CA GLU A 130 -1.36 -2.19 7.42
C GLU A 130 -1.74 -0.92 8.18
N ILE A 131 -0.82 -0.39 8.98
CA ILE A 131 -1.00 0.85 9.74
C ILE A 131 -0.14 1.95 9.14
N TRP A 132 -0.81 3.03 8.73
CA TRP A 132 -0.21 4.20 8.11
C TRP A 132 -0.19 5.38 9.08
N HIS A 133 0.94 6.08 9.13
CA HIS A 133 1.17 7.25 9.99
C HIS A 133 1.59 8.46 9.17
N LYS A 134 1.25 9.65 9.68
CA LYS A 134 1.82 10.91 9.19
C LYS A 134 3.26 11.07 9.69
N LEU A 135 4.15 11.47 8.79
CA LEU A 135 5.50 11.94 9.03
C LEU A 135 5.44 13.41 9.48
N GLY A 136 5.07 13.62 10.74
CA GLY A 136 4.96 14.95 11.35
C GLY A 136 3.52 15.37 11.63
N LYS A 137 3.37 16.45 12.42
CA LYS A 137 2.07 16.97 12.87
C LYS A 137 1.48 18.06 11.95
N GLN A 138 2.27 18.56 11.00
CA GLN A 138 1.89 19.67 10.15
C GLN A 138 0.84 19.29 9.09
N PRO A 139 -0.02 20.23 8.66
CA PRO A 139 -0.87 20.04 7.49
C PRO A 139 -0.02 19.67 6.26
N GLY A 140 -0.44 18.65 5.51
CA GLY A 140 0.31 18.16 4.34
C GLY A 140 1.45 17.18 4.66
N ALA A 141 1.62 16.74 5.91
CA ALA A 141 2.59 15.71 6.27
C ALA A 141 2.41 14.43 5.44
N LEU A 142 3.55 13.84 5.05
CA LEU A 142 3.61 12.62 4.25
C LEU A 142 3.08 11.42 5.02
N TRP A 143 2.44 10.47 4.34
CA TRP A 143 2.01 9.22 4.96
C TRP A 143 3.01 8.10 4.66
N LYS A 144 3.34 7.30 5.67
CA LYS A 144 4.15 6.10 5.53
C LYS A 144 3.54 4.92 6.28
N ILE A 145 3.82 3.72 5.82
CA ILE A 145 3.56 2.50 6.60
C ILE A 145 4.47 2.53 7.82
N ARG A 146 3.89 2.35 9.01
CA ARG A 146 4.64 2.23 10.26
C ARG A 146 4.70 0.79 10.74
N ALA A 147 3.57 0.09 10.67
CA ALA A 147 3.47 -1.29 11.09
C ALA A 147 2.65 -2.08 10.06
N ARG A 148 2.98 -3.36 9.94
CA ARG A 148 2.22 -4.35 9.18
C ARG A 148 2.08 -5.57 10.06
N ALA A 149 0.88 -6.13 10.12
CA ALA A 149 0.62 -7.41 10.74
C ALA A 149 0.07 -8.38 9.69
N THR A 150 0.47 -9.63 9.83
CA THR A 150 -0.01 -10.75 9.03
C THR A 150 -0.55 -11.83 9.98
N PRO A 151 -1.37 -12.76 9.49
CA PRO A 151 -1.97 -13.79 10.36
C PRO A 151 -0.96 -14.55 11.24
N GLY A 152 0.28 -14.72 10.78
CA GLY A 152 1.37 -15.36 11.53
C GLY A 152 2.30 -14.42 12.31
N ASP A 153 2.19 -13.10 12.13
CA ASP A 153 3.01 -12.10 12.85
C ASP A 153 2.18 -10.87 13.24
N ARG A 154 1.89 -10.77 14.55
CA ARG A 154 1.09 -9.69 15.16
C ARG A 154 1.91 -8.70 15.98
N ARG A 155 3.20 -8.95 16.16
CA ARG A 155 4.07 -8.22 17.10
C ARG A 155 4.14 -6.72 16.76
N ALA A 156 4.24 -6.41 15.48
CA ALA A 156 4.29 -5.03 15.01
C ALA A 156 2.98 -4.27 15.25
N LEU A 157 1.83 -4.95 15.23
CA LEU A 157 0.54 -4.36 15.58
C LEU A 157 0.41 -4.16 17.10
N GLU A 158 0.82 -5.16 17.88
CA GLU A 158 0.81 -5.08 19.35
C GLU A 158 1.68 -3.93 19.87
N ALA A 159 2.83 -3.67 19.24
CA ALA A 159 3.69 -2.55 19.58
C ALA A 159 3.08 -1.16 19.29
N GLU A 160 2.10 -1.06 18.39
CA GLU A 160 1.39 0.20 18.09
C GLU A 160 0.18 0.44 19.00
N LEU A 161 -0.27 -0.60 19.71
CA LEU A 161 -1.37 -0.51 20.66
C LEU A 161 -0.83 -0.30 22.07
N PRO A 162 -1.43 0.60 22.87
CA PRO A 162 -1.04 0.78 24.26
C PRO A 162 -1.50 -0.41 25.09
N ALA A 163 -0.73 -0.74 26.14
CA ALA A 163 -0.97 -1.92 26.99
C ALA A 163 -2.41 -2.01 27.51
N TRP A 164 -3.03 -0.89 27.91
CA TRP A 164 -4.41 -0.86 28.42
C TRP A 164 -5.48 -1.31 27.41
N VAL A 165 -5.16 -1.29 26.11
CA VAL A 165 -6.04 -1.84 25.05
C VAL A 165 -5.90 -3.35 24.97
N LEU A 166 -4.70 -3.89 25.20
CA LEU A 166 -4.40 -5.32 25.09
C LEU A 166 -4.81 -6.10 26.34
N GLU A 167 -4.63 -5.49 27.51
CA GLU A 167 -4.91 -6.12 28.81
C GLU A 167 -6.41 -6.18 29.13
N GLY A 168 -7.25 -5.51 28.33
CA GLY A 168 -8.66 -5.33 28.65
C GLY A 168 -8.79 -4.50 29.91
N ALA A 169 -8.73 -3.16 29.77
CA ALA A 169 -8.84 -2.22 30.89
C ALA A 169 -9.89 -2.66 31.95
N PRO A 170 -9.59 -2.49 33.25
CA PRO A 170 -10.44 -2.94 34.36
C PRO A 170 -11.86 -2.37 34.31
#